data_AF-W4QZN2-F1
#
_entry.id   AF-W4QZN2-F1
#
_cell.length_a   1.000
_cell.length_b   1.000
_cell.length_c   1.000
_cell.angle_alpha   90.00
_cell.angle_beta   90.00
_cell.angle_gamma   90.00
#
_symmetry.space_group_name_H-M   'P 1'
#
loop_
_entity.id
_entity.type
_entity.pdbx_description
1 polymer ?
#
loop_
_entity_poly.entity_id
_entity_poly.type
_entity_poly.pdbx_seq_one_letter_code
_entity_poly.pdbx_strand_id
1 'polypeptide(L)'
;MFSLDEFRWLNYVGQIIDILVVTFVVYKAIMIIRGTRAVQLVKGITVILAIWFLSRFFGLRTLEFLMNQTITYGLLAIIIIFQPELRRGLEQLGRGRLFSSRTIPQDDHVKKSIEAIIKATSYMAKRRIGALCL
;
A
#
# COMPACT_ATOMS: atom_id res chain seq x y z
N MET A 1 -17.96 -24.30 -40.00
CA MET A 1 -19.13 -23.46 -39.73
C MET A 1 -19.61 -23.76 -38.30
N PHE A 2 -18.92 -23.22 -37.30
CA PHE A 2 -19.36 -23.26 -35.90
C PHE A 2 -19.22 -21.83 -35.37
N SER A 3 -20.36 -21.19 -35.24
CA SER A 3 -20.54 -19.77 -34.96
C SER A 3 -20.09 -19.45 -33.54
N LEU A 4 -19.09 -18.56 -33.42
CA LEU A 4 -18.53 -18.06 -32.17
C LEU A 4 -19.44 -17.04 -31.45
N ASP A 5 -20.76 -17.09 -31.68
CA ASP A 5 -21.73 -16.15 -31.13
C ASP A 5 -22.24 -16.53 -29.73
N GLU A 6 -22.05 -17.79 -29.31
CA GLU A 6 -22.54 -18.30 -28.01
C GLU A 6 -21.69 -17.81 -26.80
N PHE A 7 -20.55 -17.13 -27.03
CA PHE A 7 -19.65 -16.63 -25.99
C PHE A 7 -19.82 -15.14 -25.64
N ARG A 8 -20.76 -14.41 -26.25
CA ARG A 8 -20.96 -12.98 -25.96
C ARG A 8 -21.30 -12.71 -24.49
N TRP A 9 -22.13 -13.55 -23.87
CA TRP A 9 -22.52 -13.41 -22.46
C TRP A 9 -21.36 -13.72 -21.49
N LEU A 10 -20.52 -14.71 -21.80
CA LEU A 10 -19.30 -15.01 -21.03
C LEU A 10 -18.28 -13.86 -21.11
N ASN A 11 -18.17 -13.18 -22.25
CA ASN A 11 -17.35 -11.98 -22.38
C ASN A 11 -17.88 -10.81 -21.56
N TYR A 12 -19.20 -10.59 -21.53
CA TYR A 12 -19.80 -9.55 -20.67
C TYR A 12 -19.60 -9.83 -19.17
N VAL A 13 -19.77 -11.09 -18.74
CA VAL A 13 -19.49 -11.49 -17.35
C VAL A 13 -18.01 -11.31 -17.01
N GLY A 14 -17.11 -11.66 -17.94
CA GLY A 14 -15.68 -11.41 -17.82
C GLY A 14 -15.34 -9.93 -17.65
N GLN A 15 -15.95 -9.04 -18.44
CA GLN A 15 -15.78 -7.58 -18.33
C GLN A 15 -16.29 -7.03 -17.00
N ILE A 16 -17.43 -7.53 -16.51
CA ILE A 16 -17.97 -7.13 -15.20
C ILE A 16 -17.02 -7.55 -14.09
N ILE A 17 -16.52 -8.79 -14.12
CA ILE A 17 -15.56 -9.30 -13.13
C ILE A 17 -14.26 -8.49 -13.19
N ASP A 18 -13.75 -8.18 -14.39
CA ASP A 18 -12.55 -7.37 -14.56
C ASP A 18 -12.71 -5.97 -13.97
N ILE A 19 -13.79 -5.27 -14.28
CA ILE A 19 -14.11 -3.96 -13.68
C ILE A 19 -14.22 -4.05 -12.16
N LEU A 20 -14.85 -5.10 -11.63
CA LEU A 20 -15.04 -5.30 -10.19
C LEU A 20 -13.70 -5.54 -9.49
N VAL A 21 -12.84 -6.38 -10.08
CA VAL A 21 -11.48 -6.65 -9.60
C VAL A 21 -10.62 -5.38 -9.66
N VAL A 22 -10.60 -4.67 -10.79
CA VAL A 22 -9.87 -3.40 -10.95
C VAL A 22 -10.35 -2.39 -9.91
N THR A 23 -11.66 -2.24 -9.75
CA THR A 23 -12.25 -1.33 -8.74
C THR A 23 -11.83 -1.71 -7.33
N PHE A 24 -11.85 -3.00 -6.99
CA PHE A 24 -11.40 -3.48 -5.69
C PHE A 24 -9.91 -3.21 -5.45
N VAL A 25 -9.06 -3.47 -6.44
CA VAL A 25 -7.61 -3.20 -6.37
C VAL A 25 -7.35 -1.70 -6.21
N VAL A 26 -8.01 -0.85 -7.00
CA VAL A 26 -7.90 0.61 -6.91
C VAL A 26 -8.37 1.09 -5.53
N TYR A 27 -9.50 0.60 -5.03
CA TYR A 27 -10.02 0.94 -3.71
C TYR A 27 -9.02 0.58 -2.60
N LYS A 28 -8.46 -0.63 -2.65
CA LYS A 28 -7.41 -1.08 -1.72
C LYS A 28 -6.15 -0.22 -1.81
N ALA A 29 -5.70 0.12 -3.03
CA ALA A 29 -4.54 0.98 -3.24
C ALA A 29 -4.77 2.36 -2.61
N ILE A 30 -5.93 2.98 -2.86
CA ILE A 30 -6.28 4.27 -2.25
C ILE A 30 -6.31 4.16 -0.72
N MET A 31 -6.90 3.10 -0.16
CA MET A 31 -6.92 2.85 1.29
C MET A 31 -5.52 2.73 1.90
N ILE A 32 -4.56 2.10 1.21
CA ILE A 32 -3.17 1.97 1.70
C ILE A 32 -2.45 3.32 1.72
N ILE A 33 -2.72 4.16 0.72
CA ILE A 33 -2.09 5.48 0.61
C ILE A 33 -2.75 6.45 1.60
N ARG A 34 -4.03 6.27 1.92
CA ARG A 34 -4.83 7.15 2.79
C ARG A 34 -4.20 7.29 4.18
N GLY A 35 -3.90 8.52 4.58
CA GLY A 35 -3.26 8.83 5.88
C GLY A 35 -1.72 8.88 5.84
N THR A 36 -1.10 8.57 4.70
CA THR A 36 0.34 8.75 4.53
C THR A 36 0.69 10.15 4.01
N ARG A 37 1.94 10.57 4.23
CA ARG A 37 2.50 11.81 3.63
C ARG A 37 2.39 11.82 2.10
N ALA A 38 2.30 10.65 1.46
CA ALA A 38 2.14 10.55 0.01
C ALA A 38 0.83 11.18 -0.49
N VAL A 39 -0.27 11.17 0.30
CA VAL A 39 -1.52 11.85 -0.09
C VAL A 39 -1.32 13.35 -0.23
N GLN A 40 -0.56 13.96 0.67
CA GLN A 40 -0.28 15.40 0.63
C GLN A 40 0.55 15.75 -0.60
N LEU A 41 1.55 14.92 -0.93
CA LEU A 41 2.37 15.08 -2.13
C LEU A 41 1.54 14.93 -3.41
N VAL A 42 0.66 13.91 -3.48
CA VAL A 42 -0.25 13.72 -4.61
C VAL A 42 -1.15 14.93 -4.79
N LYS A 43 -1.80 15.42 -3.72
CA LYS A 43 -2.62 16.65 -3.78
C LYS A 43 -1.83 17.85 -4.30
N GLY A 44 -0.59 18.04 -3.85
CA GLY A 44 0.29 19.11 -4.33
C GLY A 44 0.60 19.00 -5.82
N ILE A 45 0.97 17.81 -6.28
CA ILE A 45 1.23 17.53 -7.70
C ILE A 45 -0.03 17.76 -8.55
N THR A 46 -1.20 17.32 -8.08
CA THR A 46 -2.47 17.55 -8.78
C THR A 46 -2.74 19.05 -8.98
N VAL A 47 -2.48 19.88 -7.97
CA VAL A 47 -2.63 21.34 -8.10
C VAL A 47 -1.65 21.92 -9.12
N ILE A 48 -0.38 21.52 -9.09
CA ILE A 48 0.63 21.98 -10.06
C ILE A 48 0.22 21.59 -11.50
N LEU A 49 -0.22 20.34 -11.70
CA LEU A 49 -0.69 19.86 -13.00
C LEU A 49 -1.95 20.61 -13.47
N ALA A 50 -2.88 20.91 -12.57
CA ALA A 50 -4.07 21.70 -12.90
C ALA A 50 -3.69 23.11 -13.37
N ILE A 51 -2.73 23.77 -12.70
CA ILE A 51 -2.23 25.09 -13.10
C ILE A 51 -1.50 25.01 -14.45
N TRP A 52 -0.67 23.99 -14.68
CA TRP A 52 -0.02 23.77 -15.97
C TRP A 52 -1.04 23.59 -17.10
N PHE A 53 -2.07 22.77 -16.87
CA PHE A 53 -3.14 22.55 -17.84
C PHE A 53 -3.90 23.85 -18.14
N LEU A 54 -4.23 24.63 -17.10
CA LEU A 54 -4.85 25.95 -17.26
C LEU A 54 -3.93 26.90 -18.04
N SER A 55 -2.64 26.95 -17.72
CA SER A 55 -1.66 27.81 -18.40
C SER A 55 -1.59 27.52 -19.89
N ARG A 56 -1.57 26.23 -20.24
CA ARG A 56 -1.58 25.77 -21.63
C ARG A 56 -2.90 26.07 -22.34
N PHE A 57 -4.03 25.89 -21.64
CA PHE A 57 -5.35 26.19 -22.18
C PHE A 57 -5.54 27.69 -22.46
N PHE A 58 -5.06 28.56 -21.56
CA PHE A 58 -5.09 30.02 -21.72
C PHE A 58 -3.96 30.58 -22.60
N GLY A 59 -3.03 29.75 -23.08
CA GLY A 59 -1.93 30.16 -23.95
C GLY A 59 -0.86 31.04 -23.27
N LEU A 60 -0.73 30.96 -21.94
CA LEU A 60 0.23 31.74 -21.16
C LEU A 60 1.65 31.18 -21.29
N ARG A 61 2.37 31.56 -22.36
CA ARG A 61 3.71 31.01 -22.69
C ARG A 61 4.72 31.10 -21.53
N THR A 62 4.77 32.22 -20.82
CA THR A 62 5.72 32.40 -19.69
C THR A 62 5.39 31.48 -18.53
N LEU A 63 4.11 31.33 -18.21
CA LEU A 63 3.64 30.48 -17.13
C LEU A 63 3.83 29.00 -17.49
N GLU A 64 3.54 28.62 -18.74
CA GLU A 64 3.81 27.27 -19.27
C GLU A 64 5.30 26.91 -19.19
N PHE A 65 6.19 27.83 -19.59
CA PHE A 65 7.64 27.64 -19.47
C PHE A 65 8.05 27.41 -18.01
N LEU A 66 7.58 28.24 -17.09
CA LEU A 66 7.88 28.11 -15.65
C LEU A 66 7.36 26.79 -15.07
N MET A 67 6.14 26.41 -15.44
CA MET A 67 5.53 25.15 -15.00
C MET A 67 6.24 23.93 -15.58
N ASN A 68 6.66 23.95 -16.86
CA ASN A 68 7.48 22.89 -17.44
C ASN A 68 8.79 22.70 -16.68
N GLN A 69 9.45 23.80 -16.31
CA GLN A 69 10.67 23.75 -15.51
C GLN A 69 10.40 23.20 -14.10
N THR A 70 9.29 23.63 -13.49
CA THR A 70 8.85 23.15 -12.17
C THR A 70 8.53 21.65 -12.20
N ILE A 71 7.87 21.15 -13.23
CA ILE A 71 7.58 19.70 -13.37
C ILE A 71 8.89 18.92 -13.57
N THR A 72 9.81 19.43 -14.39
CA THR A 72 11.10 18.78 -14.67
C THR A 72 11.94 18.63 -13.39
N TYR A 73 12.16 19.71 -12.65
CA TYR A 73 12.89 19.65 -11.38
C TYR A 73 12.07 19.04 -10.24
N GLY A 74 10.75 19.21 -10.27
CA GLY A 74 9.81 18.64 -9.31
C GLY A 74 9.79 17.12 -9.37
N LEU A 75 9.86 16.53 -10.56
CA LEU A 75 9.99 15.07 -10.72
C LEU A 75 11.27 14.55 -10.06
N LEU A 76 12.40 15.23 -10.27
CA LEU A 76 13.67 14.90 -9.62
C LEU A 76 13.55 15.00 -8.09
N ALA A 77 12.96 16.09 -7.58
CA ALA A 77 12.74 16.28 -6.14
C ALA A 77 11.85 15.17 -5.56
N ILE A 78 10.77 14.79 -6.26
CA ILE A 78 9.91 13.68 -5.87
C ILE A 78 10.71 12.39 -5.77
N ILE A 79 11.50 12.04 -6.79
CA ILE A 79 12.31 10.81 -6.78
C ILE A 79 13.26 10.78 -5.57
N ILE A 80 13.95 11.89 -5.28
CA ILE A 80 14.88 12.00 -4.15
C ILE A 80 14.14 11.88 -2.81
N ILE A 81 13.00 12.56 -2.67
CA ILE A 81 12.19 12.53 -1.44
C ILE A 81 11.62 11.13 -1.19
N PHE A 82 11.12 10.46 -2.23
CA PHE A 82 10.51 9.13 -2.15
C PHE A 82 11.51 7.98 -2.13
N GLN A 83 12.78 8.25 -2.44
CA GLN A 83 13.86 7.26 -2.44
C GLN A 83 13.93 6.44 -1.12
N PRO A 84 13.89 7.04 0.08
CA PRO A 84 13.88 6.30 1.35
C PRO A 84 12.61 5.47 1.58
N GLU A 85 11.42 5.94 1.20
CA GLU A 85 10.18 5.16 1.35
C GLU A 85 10.15 3.95 0.41
N LEU A 86 10.54 4.12 -0.86
CA LEU A 86 10.63 3.02 -1.82
C LEU A 86 11.60 1.95 -1.34
N ARG A 87 12.76 2.37 -0.83
CA ARG A 87 13.73 1.47 -0.21
C ARG A 87 13.15 0.72 0.97
N ARG A 88 12.51 1.41 1.92
CA ARG A 88 11.88 0.77 3.09
C ARG A 88 10.74 -0.18 2.71
N GLY A 89 9.96 0.17 1.69
CA GLY A 89 8.90 -0.69 1.15
C GLY A 89 9.46 -1.97 0.53
N LEU A 90 10.52 -1.85 -0.26
CA LEU A 90 11.23 -3.01 -0.83
C LEU A 90 11.95 -3.84 0.25
N GLU A 91 12.52 -3.20 1.28
CA GLU A 91 13.08 -3.90 2.44
C GLU A 91 11.99 -4.68 3.17
N GLN A 92 10.79 -4.12 3.37
CA GLN A 92 9.67 -4.84 4.00
C GLN A 92 9.10 -5.97 3.12
N LEU A 93 9.05 -5.77 1.79
CA LEU A 93 8.65 -6.80 0.83
C LEU A 93 9.68 -7.95 0.77
N GLY A 94 10.97 -7.61 0.79
CA GLY A 94 12.09 -8.56 0.71
C GLY A 94 12.40 -9.29 2.02
N ARG A 95 12.16 -8.66 3.18
CA ARG A 95 12.48 -9.22 4.52
C ARG A 95 11.44 -10.23 5.02
N GLY A 96 10.79 -10.96 4.11
CA GLY A 96 10.24 -12.28 4.43
C GLY A 96 8.75 -12.33 4.79
N ARG A 97 7.86 -11.59 4.11
CA ARG A 97 6.42 -11.95 4.14
C ARG A 97 5.94 -12.82 2.99
N LEU A 98 6.66 -12.84 1.86
CA LEU A 98 6.29 -13.71 0.74
C LEU A 98 6.94 -15.12 0.81
N PHE A 99 8.13 -15.24 1.43
CA PHE A 99 8.81 -16.53 1.62
C PHE A 99 8.70 -17.11 3.04
N SER A 100 8.22 -16.36 4.03
CA SER A 100 7.90 -16.90 5.37
C SER A 100 6.41 -17.31 5.50
N SER A 101 5.72 -17.55 4.38
CA SER A 101 4.38 -18.14 4.40
C SER A 101 4.44 -19.66 4.60
N ARG A 102 5.03 -20.05 5.73
CA ARG A 102 4.75 -21.31 6.42
C ARG A 102 4.94 -21.24 7.93
N THR A 103 5.48 -20.14 8.47
CA THR A 103 5.51 -19.96 9.92
C THR A 103 4.97 -18.57 10.24
N ILE A 104 3.70 -18.59 10.62
CA ILE A 104 2.92 -17.51 11.19
C ILE A 104 3.78 -16.68 12.17
N PRO A 105 4.03 -15.37 11.92
CA PRO A 105 4.74 -14.50 12.87
C PRO A 105 4.00 -14.28 14.19
N GLN A 106 2.77 -14.80 14.31
CA GLN A 106 1.98 -14.82 15.54
C GLN A 106 2.56 -15.83 16.55
N ASP A 107 3.25 -16.88 16.10
CA ASP A 107 3.78 -17.93 16.97
C ASP A 107 4.89 -17.43 17.89
N ASP A 108 5.74 -16.50 17.47
CA ASP A 108 6.85 -16.06 18.33
C ASP A 108 6.36 -15.22 19.51
N HIS A 109 5.34 -14.40 19.31
CA HIS A 109 4.71 -13.64 20.40
C HIS A 109 3.90 -14.57 21.32
N VAL A 110 3.12 -15.48 20.74
CA VAL A 110 2.32 -16.45 21.51
C VAL A 110 3.22 -17.42 22.28
N LYS A 111 4.30 -17.94 21.67
CA LYS A 111 5.29 -18.81 22.34
C LYS A 111 6.01 -18.09 23.47
N LYS A 112 6.44 -16.83 23.27
CA LYS A 112 7.04 -16.04 24.35
C LYS A 112 6.06 -15.79 25.49
N SER A 113 4.79 -15.52 25.19
CA SER A 113 3.74 -15.37 26.21
C SER A 113 3.48 -16.69 26.95
N ILE A 114 3.39 -17.82 26.25
CA ILE A 114 3.20 -19.14 26.86
C ILE A 114 4.39 -19.50 27.74
N GLU A 115 5.62 -19.28 27.28
CA GLU A 115 6.83 -19.57 28.05
C GLU A 115 6.94 -18.68 29.29
N ALA A 116 6.58 -17.40 29.19
CA ALA A 116 6.48 -16.50 30.33
C ALA A 116 5.43 -16.97 31.35
N ILE A 117 4.26 -17.43 30.90
CA ILE A 117 3.21 -17.98 31.76
C ILE A 117 3.70 -19.26 32.45
N ILE A 118 4.26 -20.23 31.73
CA ILE A 118 4.80 -21.48 32.30
C ILE A 118 5.84 -21.18 33.37
N LYS A 119 6.75 -20.21 33.11
CA LYS A 119 7.79 -19.82 34.05
C LYS A 119 7.20 -19.15 35.30
N ALA A 120 6.22 -18.26 35.14
CA ALA A 120 5.53 -17.60 36.24
C ALA A 120 4.75 -18.61 37.10
N THR A 121 3.96 -19.50 36.48
CA THR A 121 3.19 -20.54 37.19
C THR A 121 4.11 -21.51 37.92
N SER A 122 5.22 -21.92 37.29
CA SER A 122 6.22 -22.80 37.94
C SER A 122 6.89 -22.13 39.14
N TYR A 123 7.15 -20.82 39.06
CA TYR A 123 7.72 -20.05 40.16
C TYR A 123 6.73 -19.90 41.33
N MET A 124 5.47 -19.62 41.03
CA MET A 124 4.38 -19.53 42.01
C MET A 124 4.09 -20.87 42.69
N ALA A 125 4.08 -21.97 41.93
CA ALA A 125 3.89 -23.32 42.44
C ALA A 125 4.98 -23.71 43.45
N LYS A 126 6.25 -23.43 43.16
CA LYS A 126 7.37 -23.68 44.09
C LYS A 126 7.24 -22.90 45.41
N ARG A 127 6.61 -21.72 45.37
CA ARG A 127 6.40 -20.86 46.53
C ARG A 127 5.04 -21.05 47.20
N ARG A 128 4.22 -22.00 46.73
CA ARG A 128 2.83 -22.24 47.16
C ARG A 128 1.97 -20.96 47.14
N ILE A 129 2.17 -20.12 46.13
CA ILE A 129 1.35 -18.92 45.90
C ILE A 129 0.20 -19.32 44.97
N GLY A 130 -1.04 -19.22 45.46
CA GLY A 130 -2.23 -19.45 44.64
C GLY A 130 -2.42 -18.32 43.64
N ALA A 131 -2.59 -18.65 42.36
CA ALA A 131 -2.88 -17.71 41.28
C ALA A 131 -3.97 -18.25 40.36
N LEU A 132 -4.83 -17.36 39.86
CA LEU A 132 -5.89 -17.68 38.92
C LEU A 132 -5.53 -17.05 37.56
N CYS A 133 -5.48 -17.85 36.49
CA CYS A 133 -5.27 -17.39 35.13
C CYS A 133 -6.64 -17.23 34.45
N LEU A 134 -6.94 -16.02 33.98
CA LEU A 134 -8.13 -15.65 33.20
C LEU A 134 -7.78 -15.48 31.72
#